data_AF-A0A0K2SP53-F1
#
_entry.id   AF-A0A0K2SP53-F1
#
_cell.length_a   1.000
_cell.length_b   1.000
_cell.length_c   1.000
_cell.angle_alpha   90.00
_cell.angle_beta   90.00
_cell.angle_gamma   90.00
#
_symmetry.space_group_name_H-M   'P 1'
#
loop_
_entity.id
_entity.type
_entity.pdbx_description
1 polymer ?
#
loop_
_entity_poly.entity_id
_entity_poly.type
_entity_poly.pdbx_seq_one_letter_code
_entity_poly.pdbx_strand_id
1 'polypeptide(L)'
;MAGRGGRGGRHRVHAARRAGLASILAAVLLLVPQAAGAQEEAPRVGYVDVQLIRSQYLAPNLEGAMAELDRTRTALQDEFDQKSASLDDQEKQALFDEYQKRLDASAQELRRLQAEFEARVLEAIAAVAGEQGVEIVLQKEVVLHGGVDLTASVLRRLGVQTNPSGGS
;
A
#
# COMPACT_ATOMS: atom_id res chain seq x y z
N MET A 1 30.74 -86.08 -61.37
CA MET A 1 31.35 -86.11 -60.01
C MET A 1 30.54 -85.15 -59.14
N ALA A 2 29.59 -85.59 -58.30
CA ALA A 2 29.75 -86.20 -56.96
C ALA A 2 30.59 -85.30 -56.01
N GLY A 3 30.21 -84.93 -54.78
CA GLY A 3 29.08 -85.17 -53.86
C GLY A 3 29.32 -84.25 -52.62
N ARG A 4 28.30 -83.63 -52.01
CA ARG A 4 27.54 -84.03 -50.80
C ARG A 4 28.32 -84.26 -49.49
N GLY A 5 27.87 -83.60 -48.41
CA GLY A 5 27.98 -84.00 -46.99
C GLY A 5 28.53 -82.87 -46.10
N GLY A 6 27.99 -82.48 -44.94
CA GLY A 6 26.87 -82.96 -44.12
C GLY A 6 27.26 -83.01 -42.63
N ARG A 7 26.50 -82.31 -41.75
CA ARG A 7 26.36 -82.45 -40.27
C ARG A 7 27.63 -82.35 -39.41
N GLY A 8 27.66 -81.85 -38.17
CA GLY A 8 26.66 -81.61 -37.14
C GLY A 8 27.23 -82.11 -35.79
N GLY A 9 26.86 -81.47 -34.68
CA GLY A 9 26.83 -82.14 -33.35
C GLY A 9 27.93 -81.79 -32.34
N ARG A 10 27.49 -81.12 -31.27
CA ARG A 10 28.16 -80.83 -30.00
C ARG A 10 28.22 -82.07 -29.10
N HIS A 11 29.12 -82.11 -28.10
CA HIS A 11 28.90 -82.53 -26.68
C HIS A 11 30.17 -82.11 -25.88
N ARG A 12 30.09 -81.20 -24.88
CA ARG A 12 29.85 -81.40 -23.41
C ARG A 12 31.01 -82.14 -22.69
N VAL A 13 31.51 -81.85 -21.48
CA VAL A 13 31.34 -80.90 -20.33
C VAL A 13 32.65 -80.99 -19.49
N HIS A 14 33.04 -79.99 -18.68
CA HIS A 14 33.31 -80.02 -17.22
C HIS A 14 34.33 -78.91 -16.90
N ALA A 15 34.37 -78.19 -15.77
CA ALA A 15 33.45 -77.98 -14.67
C ALA A 15 34.00 -76.78 -13.83
N ALA A 16 33.06 -76.08 -13.19
CA ALA A 16 33.18 -75.36 -11.91
C ALA A 16 34.34 -74.36 -11.71
N ARG A 17 34.05 -73.07 -11.96
CA ARG A 17 34.64 -71.97 -11.18
C ARG A 17 33.60 -71.48 -10.16
N ARG A 18 34.03 -71.44 -8.90
CA ARG A 18 33.23 -71.22 -7.68
C ARG A 18 32.53 -69.87 -7.70
N ALA A 19 31.31 -69.86 -7.16
CA ALA A 19 30.48 -68.68 -6.95
C ALA A 19 31.16 -67.69 -5.98
N GLY A 20 31.30 -66.44 -6.42
CA GLY A 20 31.43 -65.27 -5.55
C GLY A 20 30.17 -64.43 -5.72
N LEU A 21 29.39 -64.31 -4.64
CA LEU A 21 28.26 -63.39 -4.53
C LEU A 21 28.79 -61.96 -4.66
N ALA A 22 28.60 -61.34 -5.83
CA ALA A 22 28.79 -59.90 -6.00
C ALA A 22 27.43 -59.23 -5.83
N SER A 23 27.13 -58.83 -4.60
CA SER A 23 25.99 -57.98 -4.27
C SER A 23 26.16 -56.63 -4.98
N ILE A 24 25.29 -56.35 -5.96
CA ILE A 24 25.19 -55.03 -6.57
C ILE A 24 24.50 -54.12 -5.55
N LEU A 25 25.29 -53.42 -4.74
CA LEU A 25 24.78 -52.35 -3.89
C LEU A 25 24.52 -51.13 -4.80
N ALA A 26 23.32 -51.04 -5.36
CA ALA A 26 22.85 -49.85 -6.04
C ALA A 26 22.66 -48.75 -4.99
N ALA A 27 23.66 -47.88 -4.82
CA ALA A 27 23.52 -46.65 -4.06
C ALA A 27 22.65 -45.67 -4.87
N VAL A 28 21.33 -45.75 -4.68
CA VAL A 28 20.40 -44.72 -5.14
C VAL A 28 20.64 -43.49 -4.27
N LEU A 29 21.32 -42.49 -4.84
CA LEU A 29 21.44 -41.17 -4.23
C LEU A 29 20.04 -40.53 -4.27
N LEU A 30 19.31 -40.60 -3.16
CA LEU A 30 18.07 -39.86 -2.98
C LEU A 30 18.38 -38.36 -3.04
N LEU A 31 18.14 -37.75 -4.20
CA LEU A 31 18.05 -36.30 -4.33
C LEU A 31 16.78 -35.89 -3.59
N VAL A 32 16.90 -35.64 -2.29
CA VAL A 32 15.85 -34.96 -1.53
C VAL A 32 15.75 -33.56 -2.14
N PRO A 33 14.62 -33.16 -2.75
CA PRO A 33 14.43 -31.75 -3.06
C PRO A 33 14.51 -31.03 -1.72
N GLN A 34 15.59 -30.28 -1.52
CA GLN A 34 15.63 -29.27 -0.46
C GLN A 34 14.50 -28.33 -0.84
N ALA A 35 13.34 -28.49 -0.21
CA ALA A 35 12.35 -27.44 -0.17
C ALA A 35 13.10 -26.28 0.49
N ALA A 36 13.67 -25.40 -0.33
CA ALA A 36 14.07 -24.09 0.12
C ALA A 36 12.78 -23.51 0.68
N GLY A 37 12.63 -23.58 2.01
CA GLY A 37 11.55 -22.89 2.67
C GLY A 37 11.60 -21.47 2.14
N ALA A 38 10.49 -21.00 1.57
CA ALA A 38 10.35 -19.58 1.31
C ALA A 38 10.65 -18.91 2.64
N GLN A 39 11.82 -18.29 2.74
CA GLN A 39 12.16 -17.48 3.88
C GLN A 39 11.23 -16.28 3.70
N GLU A 40 10.05 -16.31 4.34
CA GLU A 40 9.17 -15.15 4.39
C GLU A 40 10.03 -14.02 4.95
N GLU A 41 10.40 -13.07 4.09
CA GLU A 41 11.08 -11.87 4.54
C GLU A 41 10.17 -11.22 5.58
N ALA A 42 10.73 -10.87 6.74
CA ALA A 42 9.95 -10.21 7.77
C ALA A 42 9.31 -8.94 7.17
N PRO A 43 8.02 -8.66 7.47
CA PRO A 43 7.30 -7.54 6.89
C PRO A 43 8.10 -6.26 6.98
N ARG A 44 8.40 -5.64 5.85
CA ARG A 44 9.14 -4.39 5.86
C ARG A 44 8.23 -3.28 6.38
N VAL A 45 8.68 -2.58 7.42
CA VAL A 45 7.94 -1.48 8.06
C VAL A 45 8.42 -0.15 7.49
N GLY A 46 7.47 0.71 7.11
CA GLY A 46 7.70 2.10 6.75
C GLY A 46 6.92 3.05 7.65
N TYR A 47 7.18 4.34 7.49
CA TYR A 47 6.44 5.36 8.20
C TYR A 47 6.21 6.61 7.36
N VAL A 48 5.23 7.41 7.77
CA VAL A 48 4.93 8.71 7.18
C VAL A 48 4.79 9.78 8.25
N ASP A 49 5.27 10.98 7.94
CA ASP A 49 5.07 12.18 8.74
C ASP A 49 3.71 12.81 8.39
N VAL A 50 2.68 12.47 9.17
CA VAL A 50 1.31 12.96 8.96
C VAL A 50 1.22 14.47 9.16
N GLN A 51 2.04 15.03 10.07
CA GLN A 51 2.11 16.49 10.27
C GLN A 51 2.63 17.19 9.02
N LEU A 52 3.65 16.63 8.38
CA LEU A 52 4.21 17.17 7.15
C LEU A 52 3.23 17.05 5.98
N ILE A 53 2.56 15.90 5.84
CA ILE A 53 1.51 15.72 4.80
C ILE A 53 0.37 16.71 5.03
N ARG A 54 -0.07 16.89 6.27
CA ARG A 54 -1.13 17.86 6.56
C ARG A 54 -0.72 19.28 6.21
N SER A 55 0.48 19.70 6.60
CA SER A 55 0.95 21.07 6.37
C SER A 55 1.26 21.37 4.91
N GLN A 56 1.81 20.41 4.15
CA GLN A 56 2.22 20.64 2.76
C GLN A 56 1.16 20.27 1.73
N TYR A 57 0.20 19.41 2.06
CA TYR A 57 -0.83 18.96 1.14
C TYR A 57 -2.24 19.31 1.64
N LEU A 58 -2.66 18.83 2.81
CA LEU A 58 -4.06 18.99 3.23
C LEU A 58 -4.44 20.46 3.48
N ALA A 59 -3.66 21.19 4.26
CA ALA A 59 -3.99 22.58 4.62
C ALA A 59 -4.09 23.50 3.39
N PRO A 60 -3.13 23.52 2.45
CA PRO A 60 -3.26 24.33 1.24
C PRO A 60 -4.46 23.94 0.36
N ASN A 61 -4.77 22.66 0.25
CA ASN A 61 -5.91 22.19 -0.56
C ASN A 61 -7.28 22.50 0.07
N LEU A 62 -7.32 22.71 1.39
CA LEU A 62 -8.54 23.01 2.13
C LEU A 62 -8.72 24.51 2.44
N GLU A 63 -7.67 25.32 2.29
CA GLU A 63 -7.65 26.74 2.62
C GLU A 63 -8.83 27.50 1.99
N GLY A 64 -9.11 27.26 0.71
CA GLY A 64 -10.22 27.91 0.02
C GLY A 64 -11.59 27.58 0.61
N ALA A 65 -11.83 26.31 0.97
CA ALA A 65 -13.09 25.88 1.57
C ALA A 65 -13.25 26.40 3.00
N MET A 66 -12.16 26.45 3.77
CA MET A 66 -12.16 27.06 5.10
C MET A 66 -12.47 28.56 5.03
N ALA A 67 -11.81 29.28 4.11
CA ALA A 67 -12.06 30.70 3.89
C ALA A 67 -13.51 30.97 3.43
N GLU A 68 -14.10 30.09 2.63
CA GLU A 68 -15.49 30.22 2.19
C GLU A 68 -16.49 30.04 3.33
N LEU A 69 -16.23 29.09 4.23
CA LEU A 69 -17.03 28.92 5.45
C LEU A 69 -16.99 30.17 6.34
N ASP A 70 -15.80 30.74 6.54
CA ASP A 70 -15.62 31.96 7.34
C ASP A 70 -16.29 33.18 6.70
N ARG A 71 -16.20 33.31 5.36
CA ARG A 71 -16.91 34.35 4.60
C ARG A 71 -18.41 34.18 4.71
N THR A 72 -18.92 32.96 4.56
CA THR A 72 -20.35 32.65 4.69
C THR A 72 -20.84 33.04 6.08
N ARG A 73 -20.08 32.69 7.12
CA ARG A 73 -20.40 33.07 8.51
C ARG A 73 -20.46 34.57 8.71
N THR A 74 -19.45 35.29 8.24
CA THR A 74 -19.38 36.75 8.39
C THR A 74 -20.52 37.43 7.64
N ALA A 75 -20.74 37.05 6.38
CA ALA A 75 -21.82 37.61 5.57
C ALA A 75 -23.20 37.36 6.17
N LEU A 76 -23.47 36.16 6.68
CA LEU A 76 -24.74 35.83 7.32
C LEU A 76 -24.94 36.58 8.65
N GLN A 77 -23.88 36.76 9.43
CA GLN A 77 -23.96 37.56 10.65
C GLN A 77 -24.32 39.02 10.34
N ASP A 78 -23.62 39.63 9.37
CA ASP A 78 -23.87 41.01 8.96
C ASP A 78 -25.30 41.17 8.38
N GLU A 79 -25.76 40.20 7.59
CA GLU A 79 -27.10 40.19 7.01
C GLU A 79 -28.17 40.03 8.09
N PHE A 80 -27.91 39.22 9.13
CA PHE A 80 -28.80 39.04 10.26
C PHE A 80 -28.93 40.33 11.06
N ASP A 81 -27.81 40.97 11.38
CA ASP A 81 -27.79 42.20 12.18
C ASP A 81 -28.52 43.35 11.46
N GLN A 82 -28.41 43.42 10.13
CA GLN A 82 -29.12 44.41 9.33
C GLN A 82 -30.63 44.12 9.22
N LYS A 83 -31.00 42.86 8.94
CA LYS A 83 -32.40 42.51 8.67
C LYS A 83 -33.22 42.33 9.94
N SER A 84 -32.64 41.75 10.99
CA SER A 84 -33.35 41.45 12.24
C SER A 84 -33.86 42.68 12.99
N ALA A 85 -33.32 43.87 12.73
CA ALA A 85 -33.80 45.11 13.33
C ALA A 85 -35.24 45.47 12.92
N SER A 86 -35.67 45.03 11.72
CA SER A 86 -37.00 45.33 11.17
C SER A 86 -37.99 44.16 11.24
N LEU A 87 -37.57 42.99 11.69
CA LEU A 87 -38.37 41.77 11.69
C LEU A 87 -39.04 41.52 13.05
N ASP A 88 -40.19 40.83 13.04
CA ASP A 88 -40.77 40.27 14.26
C ASP A 88 -40.05 38.97 14.71
N ASP A 89 -40.44 38.42 15.86
CA ASP A 89 -39.77 37.25 16.43
C ASP A 89 -39.91 35.99 15.56
N GLN A 90 -41.04 35.82 14.86
CA GLN A 90 -41.27 34.66 13.98
C GLN A 90 -40.41 34.77 12.71
N GLU A 91 -40.36 35.96 12.13
CA GLU A 91 -39.53 36.25 10.95
C GLU A 91 -38.04 36.15 11.28
N LYS A 92 -37.59 36.62 12.45
CA LYS A 92 -36.21 36.43 12.91
C LYS A 92 -35.85 34.96 13.06
N GLN A 93 -36.76 34.14 13.62
CA GLN A 93 -36.52 32.70 13.75
C GLN A 93 -36.40 32.04 12.37
N ALA A 94 -37.28 32.39 11.42
CA ALA A 94 -37.22 31.88 10.06
C ALA A 94 -35.91 32.27 9.36
N LEU A 95 -35.46 33.52 9.53
CA LEU A 95 -34.18 33.99 9.00
C LEU A 95 -32.99 33.23 9.60
N PHE A 96 -33.01 33.03 10.91
CA PHE A 96 -31.99 32.25 11.62
C PHE A 96 -31.91 30.81 11.10
N ASP A 97 -33.06 30.14 10.95
CA ASP A 97 -33.12 28.76 10.44
C ASP A 97 -32.59 28.66 9.00
N GLU A 98 -32.87 29.65 8.15
CA GLU A 98 -32.30 29.73 6.80
C GLU A 98 -30.77 29.86 6.84
N TYR A 99 -30.25 30.72 7.73
CA TYR A 99 -28.82 30.98 7.82
C TYR A 99 -28.07 29.76 8.37
N GLN A 100 -28.66 29.07 9.35
CA GLN A 100 -28.11 27.81 9.85
C GLN A 100 -27.99 26.77 8.73
N LYS A 101 -29.02 26.63 7.87
CA LYS A 101 -28.95 25.73 6.71
C LYS A 101 -27.83 26.10 5.73
N ARG A 102 -27.62 27.40 5.47
CA ARG A 102 -26.54 27.88 4.60
C ARG A 102 -25.16 27.60 5.20
N LEU A 103 -24.98 27.81 6.51
CA LEU A 103 -23.75 27.46 7.23
C LEU A 103 -23.50 25.96 7.20
N ASP A 104 -24.53 25.17 7.46
CA ASP A 104 -24.44 23.71 7.46
C ASP A 104 -24.04 23.18 6.09
N ALA A 105 -24.59 23.74 5.00
CA ALA A 105 -24.20 23.39 3.64
C ALA A 105 -22.72 23.70 3.35
N SER A 106 -22.24 24.88 3.75
CA SER A 106 -20.83 25.25 3.58
C SER A 106 -19.89 24.35 4.43
N ALA A 107 -20.28 24.04 5.67
CA ALA A 107 -19.54 23.14 6.53
C ALA A 107 -19.54 21.68 6.02
N GLN A 108 -20.64 21.23 5.39
CA GLN A 108 -20.71 19.92 4.73
C GLN A 108 -19.74 19.84 3.56
N GLU A 109 -19.62 20.89 2.75
CA GLU A 109 -18.68 20.93 1.63
C GLU A 109 -17.24 20.86 2.12
N LEU A 110 -16.88 21.61 3.16
CA LEU A 110 -15.56 21.51 3.79
C LEU A 110 -15.27 20.07 4.27
N ARG A 111 -16.22 19.41 4.94
CA ARG A 111 -16.08 18.02 5.38
C ARG A 111 -15.93 17.04 4.21
N ARG A 112 -16.67 17.26 3.11
CA ARG A 112 -16.58 16.44 1.91
C ARG A 112 -15.19 16.53 1.30
N LEU A 113 -14.66 17.75 1.17
CA LEU A 113 -13.31 17.98 0.65
C LEU A 113 -12.24 17.41 1.58
N GLN A 114 -12.39 17.55 2.90
CA GLN A 114 -11.49 16.91 3.89
C GLN A 114 -11.41 15.41 3.66
N ALA A 115 -12.55 14.73 3.62
CA ALA A 115 -12.60 13.28 3.38
C ALA A 115 -12.00 12.90 2.01
N GLU A 116 -12.26 13.70 0.97
CA GLU A 116 -11.71 13.47 -0.37
C GLU A 116 -10.17 13.55 -0.38
N PHE A 117 -9.59 14.59 0.24
CA PHE A 117 -8.14 14.74 0.29
C PHE A 117 -7.45 13.75 1.23
N GLU A 118 -8.08 13.39 2.35
CA GLU A 118 -7.61 12.32 3.23
C GLU A 118 -7.59 10.96 2.51
N ALA A 119 -8.63 10.65 1.74
CA ALA A 119 -8.67 9.43 0.93
C ALA A 119 -7.52 9.41 -0.09
N ARG A 120 -7.25 10.52 -0.79
CA ARG A 120 -6.11 10.64 -1.71
C ARG A 120 -4.76 10.42 -1.01
N VAL A 121 -4.61 10.91 0.23
CA VAL A 121 -3.41 10.65 1.05
C VAL A 121 -3.26 9.15 1.32
N LEU A 122 -4.33 8.47 1.77
CA LEU A 122 -4.29 7.04 2.05
C LEU A 122 -3.97 6.21 0.80
N GLU A 123 -4.57 6.56 -0.35
CA GLU A 123 -4.27 5.93 -1.64
C GLU A 123 -2.80 6.13 -2.04
N ALA A 124 -2.26 7.35 -1.86
CA ALA A 124 -0.86 7.63 -2.15
C ALA A 124 0.09 6.86 -1.23
N ILE A 125 -0.23 6.76 0.06
CA ILE A 125 0.53 5.96 1.03
C ILE A 125 0.54 4.49 0.62
N ALA A 126 -0.64 3.91 0.38
CA ALA A 126 -0.78 2.50 0.04
C ALA A 126 0.01 2.14 -1.23
N ALA A 127 -0.08 3.00 -2.25
CA ALA A 127 0.56 2.72 -3.51
C ALA A 127 2.08 2.96 -3.47
N VAL A 128 2.59 3.95 -2.73
CA VAL A 128 4.04 4.09 -2.46
C VAL A 128 4.56 2.91 -1.64
N ALA A 129 3.82 2.44 -0.64
CA ALA A 129 4.21 1.29 0.16
C ALA A 129 4.32 0.02 -0.72
N GLY A 130 3.32 -0.21 -1.59
CA GLY A 130 3.34 -1.31 -2.55
C GLY A 130 4.51 -1.24 -3.53
N GLU A 131 4.82 -0.05 -4.06
CA GLU A 131 5.97 0.17 -4.96
C GLU A 131 7.33 -0.10 -4.28
N GLN A 132 7.43 0.09 -2.96
CA GLN A 132 8.65 -0.06 -2.19
C GLN A 132 8.75 -1.37 -1.38
N GLY A 133 7.75 -2.26 -1.55
CA GLY A 133 7.67 -3.50 -0.79
C GLY A 133 7.56 -3.28 0.71
N VAL A 134 6.86 -2.24 1.14
CA VAL A 134 6.53 -1.95 2.54
C VAL A 134 5.12 -2.47 2.83
N GLU A 135 4.99 -3.34 3.82
CA GLU A 135 3.72 -4.00 4.17
C GLU A 135 2.97 -3.28 5.28
N ILE A 136 3.71 -2.62 6.17
CA ILE A 136 3.14 -1.91 7.32
C ILE A 136 3.63 -0.47 7.28
N VAL A 137 2.70 0.48 7.28
CA VAL A 137 3.01 1.91 7.38
C VAL A 137 2.51 2.45 8.71
N LEU A 138 3.42 3.01 9.49
CA LEU A 138 3.13 3.66 10.76
C LEU A 138 3.18 5.18 10.64
N GLN A 139 2.63 5.87 11.63
CA GLN A 139 2.87 7.30 11.77
C GLN A 139 4.25 7.53 12.40
N LYS A 140 4.96 8.57 11.98
CA LYS A 140 6.32 8.88 12.46
C LYS A 140 6.38 9.05 13.98
N GLU A 141 5.31 9.53 14.61
CA GLU A 141 5.23 9.80 16.06
C GLU A 141 5.38 8.53 16.90
N VAL A 142 5.10 7.35 16.34
CA VAL A 142 5.24 6.05 17.04
C VAL A 142 6.52 5.30 16.66
N VAL A 143 7.36 5.87 15.78
CA VAL A 143 8.61 5.25 15.32
C VAL A 143 9.80 5.91 15.97
N LEU A 144 10.52 5.15 16.81
CA LEU A 144 11.73 5.64 17.50
C LEU A 144 13.00 5.42 16.69
N HIS A 145 13.12 4.29 15.98
CA HIS A 145 14.29 3.95 15.19
C HIS A 145 13.95 2.91 14.11
N GLY A 146 14.68 2.93 13.00
CA GLY A 146 14.48 2.02 11.87
C GLY A 146 13.32 2.44 10.96
N GLY A 147 12.84 1.48 10.17
CA GLY A 147 11.80 1.67 9.17
C GLY A 147 12.25 2.51 7.97
N VAL A 148 11.42 2.50 6.93
CA VAL A 148 11.62 3.30 5.71
C VAL A 148 10.72 4.55 5.76
N ASP A 149 11.31 5.74 5.66
CA ASP A 149 10.53 6.97 5.53
C ASP A 149 9.91 7.06 4.13
N LEU A 150 8.58 7.00 4.06
CA LEU A 150 7.82 7.12 2.81
C LEU A 150 7.36 8.55 2.54
N THR A 151 7.51 9.47 3.49
CA THR A 151 6.89 10.81 3.50
C THR A 151 7.18 11.59 2.22
N ALA A 152 8.45 11.71 1.83
CA ALA A 152 8.83 12.46 0.64
C ALA A 152 8.27 11.84 -0.65
N SER A 153 8.19 10.51 -0.71
CA SER A 153 7.64 9.79 -1.87
C SER A 153 6.13 9.98 -1.97
N VAL A 154 5.42 9.94 -0.84
CA VAL A 154 3.98 10.21 -0.76
C VAL A 154 3.67 11.65 -1.15
N LEU A 155 4.40 12.63 -0.61
CA LEU A 155 4.25 14.04 -0.97
C LEU A 155 4.46 14.28 -2.47
N ARG A 156 5.52 13.71 -3.05
CA ARG A 156 5.74 13.77 -4.50
C ARG A 156 4.59 13.17 -5.30
N ARG A 157 4.06 12.03 -4.86
CA ARG A 157 2.92 11.39 -5.52
C ARG A 157 1.64 12.23 -5.45
N LEU A 158 1.47 12.98 -4.36
CA LEU A 158 0.39 13.96 -4.18
C LEU A 158 0.61 15.26 -4.98
N GLY A 159 1.69 15.37 -5.75
CA GLY A 159 2.01 16.55 -6.56
C GLY A 159 2.68 17.68 -5.78
N VAL A 160 3.09 17.44 -4.53
CA VAL A 160 3.86 18.41 -3.75
C VAL A 160 5.31 18.42 -4.25
N GLN A 161 5.77 19.57 -4.72
CA GLN A 161 7.16 19.75 -5.17
C GLN A 161 8.09 19.76 -3.95
N THR A 162 8.68 18.61 -3.62
CA THR A 162 9.76 18.54 -2.63
C THR A 162 11.07 18.87 -3.33
N ASN A 163 11.55 20.12 -3.24
CA ASN A 163 12.89 20.45 -3.73
C ASN A 163 13.95 19.65 -2.95
N PRO A 164 14.78 18.82 -3.61
CA PRO A 164 15.87 18.13 -2.93
C PRO A 164 17.06 19.09 -2.78
N SER A 165 17.12 19.86 -1.71
CA SER A 165 18.32 20.68 -1.43
C SER A 165 18.38 21.13 0.03
N GLY A 166 19.14 20.37 0.81
CA GLY A 166 19.65 20.72 2.14
C GLY A 166 21.00 20.05 2.40
N GLY A 167 21.83 19.95 1.36
CA GLY A 167 23.25 19.65 1.48
C GLY A 167 24.02 20.96 1.43
N SER A 168 24.46 21.44 2.59
CA SER A 168 25.56 22.41 2.78
C SER A 168 26.11 22.18 4.17
#